data_AF-A0A5Q0GKD5-F1
#
_entry.id   AF-A0A5Q0GKD5-F1
#
_cell.length_a   1.000
_cell.length_b   1.000
_cell.length_c   1.000
_cell.angle_alpha   90.00
_cell.angle_beta   90.00
_cell.angle_gamma   90.00
#
_symmetry.space_group_name_H-M   'P 1'
#
loop_
_entity.id
_entity.type
_entity.pdbx_description
1 polymer ?
#
loop_
_entity_poly.entity_id
_entity_poly.type
_entity_poly.pdbx_seq_one_letter_code
_entity_poly.pdbx_strand_id
1 'polypeptide(L)'
;MLLKYLFNSMSGKLKLFLILLLSIFVTAGAGVYLHQYQDHTLIVDNSSSTPQQLSVVKNSQEVLHDPERIQYKNIPLSGINSPLQGSDPKTLALNFLDDFTVAGGKRKVEIAYPQHNQALVTVTQVSKSKDTSGEIKYRLEMNSLGRSLFASSPPVWQIVWVGSQISCRNGNQPLGNLTQRCD
;
A
#
# COMPACT_ATOMS: atom_id res chain seq x y z
N MET A 1 -34.95 -34.18 -43.10
CA MET A 1 -35.26 -35.61 -42.94
C MET A 1 -34.31 -36.53 -43.74
N LEU A 2 -33.98 -36.19 -44.99
CA LEU A 2 -33.02 -36.95 -45.85
C LEU A 2 -31.60 -37.11 -45.28
N LEU A 3 -31.06 -36.09 -44.60
CA LEU A 3 -29.70 -36.12 -44.04
C LEU A 3 -29.49 -37.22 -42.99
N LYS A 4 -30.55 -37.57 -42.25
CA LYS A 4 -30.52 -38.59 -41.18
C LYS A 4 -30.39 -40.01 -41.74
N TYR A 5 -30.99 -40.26 -42.91
CA TYR A 5 -30.93 -41.56 -43.59
C TYR A 5 -29.54 -41.80 -44.22
N LEU A 6 -28.96 -40.77 -44.84
CA LEU A 6 -27.62 -40.85 -45.41
C LEU A 6 -26.55 -41.04 -44.34
N PHE A 7 -26.65 -40.32 -43.22
CA PHE A 7 -25.69 -40.47 -42.12
C PHE A 7 -25.67 -41.89 -41.58
N ASN A 8 -26.81 -42.58 -41.49
CA ASN A 8 -26.87 -43.93 -40.90
C ASN A 8 -26.28 -45.02 -41.81
N SER A 9 -26.32 -44.84 -43.13
CA SER A 9 -25.83 -45.79 -44.15
C SER A 9 -24.31 -45.76 -44.37
N MET A 10 -23.58 -44.85 -43.71
CA MET A 10 -22.15 -44.62 -43.95
C MET A 10 -21.25 -45.41 -42.98
N SER A 11 -20.10 -45.88 -43.49
CA SER A 11 -19.04 -46.54 -42.71
C SER A 11 -18.56 -45.67 -41.54
N GLY A 12 -18.21 -46.28 -40.41
CA GLY A 12 -17.83 -45.57 -39.17
C GLY A 12 -16.69 -44.56 -39.35
N LYS A 13 -15.73 -44.85 -40.25
CA LYS A 13 -14.62 -43.93 -40.57
C LYS A 13 -15.09 -42.66 -41.29
N LEU A 14 -16.11 -42.79 -42.14
CA LEU A 14 -16.68 -41.68 -42.92
C LEU A 14 -17.57 -40.79 -42.04
N LYS A 15 -18.27 -41.39 -41.06
CA LYS A 15 -19.03 -40.65 -40.03
C LYS A 15 -18.12 -39.76 -39.18
N LEU A 16 -16.97 -40.29 -38.74
CA LEU A 16 -15.99 -39.52 -37.98
C LEU A 16 -15.40 -38.37 -38.78
N PHE A 17 -15.11 -38.58 -40.07
CA PHE A 17 -14.61 -37.53 -40.96
C PHE A 17 -15.64 -36.39 -41.16
N LEU A 18 -16.93 -36.73 -41.26
CA LEU A 18 -18.03 -35.77 -41.36
C LEU A 18 -18.19 -34.94 -40.06
N ILE A 19 -18.10 -35.58 -38.90
CA ILE A 19 -18.16 -34.90 -37.60
C ILE A 19 -16.98 -33.91 -37.46
N LEU A 20 -15.79 -34.30 -37.90
CA LEU A 20 -14.60 -33.43 -37.88
C LEU A 20 -14.82 -32.17 -38.73
N LEU A 21 -15.36 -32.30 -39.94
CA LEU A 21 -15.61 -31.17 -40.84
C LEU A 21 -16.74 -30.24 -40.34
N LEU A 22 -17.77 -30.78 -39.70
CA LEU A 22 -18.87 -29.99 -39.11
C LEU A 22 -18.47 -29.23 -37.84
N SER A 23 -17.30 -29.50 -37.25
CA SER A 23 -16.83 -28.83 -36.03
C SER A 23 -16.33 -27.39 -36.24
N ILE A 24 -16.17 -26.94 -37.49
CA ILE A 24 -15.52 -25.64 -37.80
C ILE A 24 -16.53 -24.46 -37.84
N PHE A 25 -17.79 -24.64 -37.45
CA PHE A 25 -18.76 -23.55 -37.43
C PHE A 25 -19.48 -23.41 -36.09
N VAL A 26 -18.91 -22.64 -35.14
CA VAL A 26 -19.65 -21.70 -34.25
C VAL A 26 -18.68 -20.68 -33.65
N THR A 27 -18.73 -19.41 -34.08
CA THR A 27 -18.85 -18.22 -33.20
C THR A 27 -19.00 -16.94 -34.03
N ALA A 28 -20.25 -16.60 -34.38
CA ALA A 28 -20.66 -15.20 -34.55
C ALA A 28 -21.53 -14.86 -33.34
N GLY A 29 -20.88 -14.49 -32.24
CA GLY A 29 -21.56 -13.98 -31.05
C GLY A 29 -21.93 -12.52 -31.28
N ALA A 30 -23.21 -12.21 -31.20
CA ALA A 30 -23.72 -10.84 -31.20
C ALA A 30 -23.05 -10.04 -30.07
N GLY A 31 -22.29 -9.00 -30.44
CA GLY A 31 -21.77 -8.03 -29.49
C GLY A 31 -22.91 -7.19 -28.96
N VAL A 32 -23.22 -7.34 -27.68
CA VAL A 32 -24.06 -6.39 -26.93
C VAL A 32 -23.25 -5.10 -26.79
N TYR A 33 -23.79 -3.99 -27.27
CA TYR A 33 -23.24 -2.65 -27.03
C TYR A 33 -23.23 -2.37 -25.53
N LEU A 34 -22.06 -2.44 -24.89
CA LEU A 34 -21.82 -1.71 -23.65
C LEU A 34 -21.38 -0.31 -24.04
N HIS A 35 -22.22 0.67 -23.72
CA HIS A 35 -21.92 2.07 -23.82
C HIS A 35 -20.84 2.39 -22.79
N GLN A 36 -19.57 2.25 -23.17
CA GLN A 36 -18.46 2.72 -22.38
C GLN A 36 -18.36 4.22 -22.62
N TYR A 37 -18.66 5.03 -21.60
CA TYR A 37 -18.28 6.43 -21.58
C TYR A 37 -16.76 6.51 -21.71
N GLN A 38 -16.28 6.77 -22.92
CA GLN A 38 -14.93 7.23 -23.15
C GLN A 38 -14.96 8.75 -23.01
N ASP A 39 -14.41 9.24 -21.91
CA ASP A 39 -13.94 10.63 -21.86
C ASP A 39 -12.92 10.82 -22.99
N HIS A 40 -13.29 11.62 -23.98
CA HIS A 40 -12.41 12.06 -25.05
C HIS A 40 -11.27 12.88 -24.43
N THR A 41 -10.12 12.25 -24.23
CA THR A 41 -8.85 12.97 -24.09
C THR A 41 -8.30 13.19 -25.49
N LEU A 42 -8.19 14.47 -25.88
CA LEU A 42 -7.47 14.88 -27.09
C LEU A 42 -5.98 14.58 -26.88
N ILE A 43 -5.46 13.59 -27.60
CA ILE A 43 -4.02 13.34 -27.72
C ILE A 43 -3.54 14.02 -28.99
N VAL A 44 -2.80 15.12 -28.82
CA VAL A 44 -1.89 15.65 -29.84
C VAL A 44 -0.67 14.73 -29.87
N ASP A 45 -0.41 14.17 -31.05
CA ASP A 45 0.67 13.25 -31.34
C ASP A 45 2.01 14.01 -31.41
N ASN A 46 3.04 13.54 -30.68
CA ASN A 46 4.42 13.77 -31.07
C ASN A 46 5.31 12.62 -30.59
N SER A 47 6.01 12.02 -31.53
CA SER A 47 6.80 10.80 -31.45
C SER A 47 8.07 10.91 -30.59
N SER A 48 8.30 9.97 -29.65
CA SER A 48 9.58 9.24 -29.44
C SER A 48 9.59 8.32 -28.18
N SER A 49 9.76 7.00 -28.42
CA SER A 49 10.48 5.97 -27.61
C SER A 49 10.29 5.77 -26.08
N THR A 50 9.63 4.64 -25.73
CA THR A 50 9.92 3.62 -24.66
C THR A 50 9.80 3.97 -23.15
N PRO A 51 9.50 3.04 -22.20
CA PRO A 51 8.66 1.82 -22.18
C PRO A 51 7.51 1.86 -21.13
N GLN A 52 6.67 0.82 -21.16
CA GLN A 52 5.57 0.50 -20.24
C GLN A 52 5.88 0.77 -18.75
N GLN A 53 5.21 1.77 -18.18
CA GLN A 53 5.20 2.03 -16.75
C GLN A 53 4.23 1.05 -16.08
N LEU A 54 4.75 0.18 -15.21
CA LEU A 54 3.97 -0.56 -14.21
C LEU A 54 2.94 0.40 -13.60
N SER A 55 1.72 -0.10 -13.40
CA SER A 55 0.66 0.57 -12.64
C SER A 55 1.12 0.81 -11.20
N VAL A 56 1.97 1.82 -11.00
CA VAL A 56 2.11 2.51 -9.72
C VAL A 56 0.74 3.11 -9.50
N VAL A 57 -0.04 2.43 -8.67
CA VAL A 57 -1.25 2.98 -8.07
C VAL A 57 -0.82 4.29 -7.44
N LYS A 58 -1.10 5.38 -8.14
CA LYS A 58 -0.92 6.75 -7.66
C LYS A 58 -2.02 6.97 -6.62
N ASN A 59 -1.87 6.31 -5.46
CA ASN A 59 -2.68 6.59 -4.28
C ASN A 59 -2.08 7.83 -3.59
N SER A 60 -2.10 8.93 -4.33
CA SER A 60 -1.77 10.25 -3.82
C SER A 60 -3.06 11.03 -3.94
N GLN A 61 -3.56 11.55 -2.83
CA GLN A 61 -4.80 12.34 -2.68
C GLN A 61 -6.03 11.54 -2.22
N GLU A 62 -5.95 10.96 -1.03
CA GLU A 62 -6.85 11.38 0.06
C GLU A 62 -6.16 11.04 1.39
N VAL A 63 -5.35 11.97 1.88
CA VAL A 63 -4.97 11.97 3.29
C VAL A 63 -6.25 12.32 4.03
N LEU A 64 -7.04 11.27 4.32
CA LEU A 64 -8.22 11.36 5.15
C LEU A 64 -7.83 12.16 6.38
N HIS A 65 -8.60 13.21 6.68
CA HIS A 65 -8.37 14.10 7.80
C HIS A 65 -8.61 13.29 9.09
N ASP A 66 -7.60 12.50 9.50
CA ASP A 66 -7.65 11.71 10.72
C ASP A 66 -7.51 12.68 11.90
N PRO A 67 -8.56 12.82 12.74
CA PRO A 67 -8.51 13.73 13.90
C PRO A 67 -7.36 13.38 14.86
N GLU A 68 -6.85 12.14 14.85
CA GLU A 68 -5.72 11.74 15.69
C GLU A 68 -4.38 12.34 15.24
N ARG A 69 -4.21 12.59 13.93
CA ARG A 69 -2.96 13.19 13.40
C ARG A 69 -2.78 14.66 13.81
N ILE A 70 -3.86 15.36 14.18
CA ILE A 70 -3.84 16.78 14.59
C ILE A 70 -2.93 17.01 15.79
N GLN A 71 -2.75 16.00 16.65
CA GLN A 71 -1.93 16.10 17.86
C GLN A 71 -0.42 15.90 17.60
N TYR A 72 -0.03 15.64 16.35
CA TYR A 72 1.34 15.32 15.96
C TYR A 72 1.87 16.35 14.95
N LYS A 73 3.12 16.74 15.14
CA LYS A 73 3.88 17.46 14.12
C LYS A 73 4.29 16.47 13.02
N ASN A 74 3.84 16.72 11.80
CA ASN A 74 4.17 15.92 10.63
C ASN A 74 5.68 15.91 10.33
N ILE A 75 6.24 14.74 10.07
CA ILE A 75 7.62 14.57 9.57
C ILE A 75 7.54 14.20 8.09
N PRO A 76 8.11 15.03 7.18
CA PRO A 76 8.07 14.74 5.76
C PRO A 76 8.90 13.48 5.45
N LEU A 77 8.33 12.57 4.65
CA LEU A 77 9.03 11.38 4.18
C LEU A 77 10.04 11.70 3.05
N SER A 78 9.93 12.87 2.43
CA SER A 78 10.88 13.35 1.42
C SER A 78 12.21 13.71 2.07
N GLY A 79 13.32 13.20 1.55
CA GLY A 79 14.66 13.50 2.04
C GLY A 79 15.13 12.63 3.21
N ILE A 80 14.42 11.54 3.49
CA ILE A 80 14.82 10.51 4.45
C ILE A 80 15.76 9.51 3.78
N ASN A 81 16.89 9.20 4.43
CA ASN A 81 17.87 8.24 3.92
C ASN A 81 17.61 6.80 4.36
N SER A 82 16.75 6.59 5.36
CA SER A 82 16.37 5.28 5.84
C SER A 82 15.35 4.59 4.92
N PRO A 83 15.32 3.25 4.89
CA PRO A 83 14.34 2.51 4.12
C PRO A 83 12.90 2.85 4.55
N LEU A 84 12.04 3.18 3.60
CA LEU A 84 10.60 3.40 3.83
C LEU A 84 9.78 2.13 3.70
N GLN A 85 10.40 1.00 3.35
CA GLN A 85 9.76 -0.30 3.17
C GLN A 85 10.52 -1.41 3.89
N GLY A 86 9.80 -2.44 4.35
CA GLY A 86 10.38 -3.57 5.06
C GLY A 86 9.35 -4.66 5.39
N SER A 87 9.80 -5.80 5.89
CA SER A 87 8.92 -6.95 6.19
C SER A 87 8.31 -6.92 7.60
N ASP A 88 8.90 -6.17 8.52
CA ASP A 88 8.45 -6.05 9.92
C ASP A 88 8.23 -4.57 10.29
N PRO A 89 6.99 -4.17 10.64
CA PRO A 89 6.68 -2.79 11.01
C PRO A 89 7.52 -2.27 12.18
N LYS A 90 7.85 -3.13 13.15
CA LYS A 90 8.62 -2.73 14.33
C LYS A 90 10.03 -2.29 13.94
N THR A 91 10.72 -3.16 13.22
CA THR A 91 12.09 -2.93 12.77
C THR A 91 12.13 -1.76 11.79
N LEU A 92 11.16 -1.68 10.87
CA LEU A 92 11.05 -0.58 9.93
C LEU A 92 10.91 0.77 10.65
N ALA A 93 10.07 0.86 11.67
CA ALA A 93 9.90 2.08 12.46
C ALA A 93 11.16 2.48 13.23
N LEU A 94 11.85 1.51 13.84
CA LEU A 94 13.08 1.79 14.59
C LEU A 94 14.19 2.29 13.65
N ASN A 95 14.38 1.63 12.51
CA ASN A 95 15.35 2.05 11.50
C ASN A 95 15.04 3.44 10.95
N PHE A 96 13.75 3.77 10.75
CA PHE A 96 13.34 5.11 10.33
C PHE A 96 13.73 6.18 11.35
N LEU A 97 13.55 5.88 12.63
CA LEU A 97 13.76 6.82 13.72
C LEU A 97 15.22 6.93 14.20
N ASP A 98 16.11 6.06 13.75
CA ASP A 98 17.51 6.10 14.18
C ASP A 98 18.19 7.42 13.82
N ASP A 99 17.79 8.07 12.74
CA ASP A 99 18.29 9.41 12.32
C ASP A 99 17.75 10.56 13.19
N PHE A 100 16.64 10.36 13.90
CA PHE A 100 15.91 11.42 14.62
C PHE A 100 16.08 11.40 16.13
N THR A 101 16.50 10.25 16.67
CA THR A 101 16.38 9.97 18.09
C THR A 101 17.69 10.29 18.81
N VAL A 102 17.58 10.87 20.00
CA VAL A 102 18.75 11.20 20.82
C VAL A 102 19.42 9.91 21.30
N ALA A 103 20.74 9.79 21.11
CA ALA A 103 21.51 8.65 21.58
C ALA A 103 21.32 8.43 23.10
N GLY A 104 21.03 7.19 23.51
CA GLY A 104 20.97 6.80 24.93
C GLY A 104 19.60 6.89 25.63
N GLY A 105 18.54 7.34 24.96
CA GLY A 105 17.18 7.31 25.52
C GLY A 105 16.57 5.89 25.52
N LYS A 106 15.80 5.53 26.57
CA LYS A 106 15.03 4.28 26.56
C LYS A 106 13.85 4.42 25.61
N ARG A 107 13.74 3.51 24.63
CA ARG A 107 12.63 3.46 23.67
C ARG A 107 11.64 2.35 24.06
N LYS A 108 10.35 2.68 24.06
CA LYS A 108 9.23 1.72 24.13
C LYS A 108 8.54 1.71 22.77
N VAL A 109 8.29 0.53 22.22
CA VAL A 109 7.60 0.37 20.94
C VAL A 109 6.29 -0.37 21.17
N GLU A 110 5.21 0.19 20.66
CA GLU A 110 3.87 -0.37 20.68
C GLU A 110 3.37 -0.47 19.24
N ILE A 111 2.68 -1.57 18.93
CA ILE A 111 2.19 -1.85 17.58
C ILE A 111 0.72 -2.22 17.68
N ALA A 112 -0.09 -1.58 16.87
CA ALA A 112 -1.49 -1.93 16.65
C ALA A 112 -1.73 -2.22 15.17
N TYR A 113 -2.70 -3.09 14.88
CA TYR A 113 -3.15 -3.40 13.53
C TYR A 113 -4.63 -3.05 13.40
N PRO A 114 -4.98 -1.77 13.13
CA PRO A 114 -6.38 -1.35 12.99
C PRO A 114 -7.11 -2.09 11.87
N GLN A 115 -6.37 -2.46 10.81
CA GLN A 115 -6.83 -3.27 9.69
C GLN A 115 -5.73 -4.25 9.28
N HIS A 116 -6.08 -5.32 8.57
CA HIS A 116 -5.10 -6.34 8.15
C HIS A 116 -3.97 -5.77 7.29
N ASN A 117 -4.25 -4.72 6.52
CA ASN A 117 -3.28 -4.05 5.65
C ASN A 117 -2.74 -2.75 6.25
N GLN A 118 -2.96 -2.49 7.53
CA GLN A 118 -2.52 -1.28 8.22
C GLN A 118 -1.80 -1.63 9.51
N ALA A 119 -0.66 -0.98 9.75
CA ALA A 119 0.05 -1.05 11.01
C ALA A 119 0.26 0.36 11.54
N LEU A 120 -0.02 0.53 12.83
CA LEU A 120 0.25 1.74 13.59
C LEU A 120 1.35 1.44 14.59
N VAL A 121 2.50 2.09 14.43
CA VAL A 121 3.65 1.91 15.33
C VAL A 121 3.84 3.19 16.13
N THR A 122 3.73 3.07 17.45
CA THR A 122 4.02 4.15 18.39
C THR A 122 5.36 3.89 19.05
N VAL A 123 6.29 4.83 18.91
CA VAL A 123 7.60 4.78 19.55
C VAL A 123 7.71 5.91 20.56
N THR A 124 7.75 5.56 21.84
CA THR A 124 7.97 6.53 22.92
C THR A 124 9.42 6.49 23.34
N GLN A 125 10.10 7.62 23.25
CA GLN A 125 11.45 7.82 23.75
C GLN A 125 11.43 8.73 24.97
N VAL A 126 12.00 8.25 26.09
CA VAL A 126 12.15 9.04 27.31
C VAL A 126 13.62 9.43 27.49
N SER A 127 13.88 10.73 27.61
CA SER A 127 15.17 11.28 28.01
C SER A 127 15.06 11.85 29.41
N LYS A 128 15.91 11.37 30.33
CA LYS A 128 16.01 11.91 31.69
C LYS A 128 17.28 12.75 31.80
N SER A 129 17.13 14.03 32.11
CA SER A 129 18.20 14.89 32.64
C SER A 129 18.02 15.04 34.16
N LYS A 130 18.97 15.69 34.84
CA LYS A 130 18.91 15.89 36.30
C LYS A 130 17.68 16.68 36.75
N ASP A 131 17.23 17.65 35.94
CA ASP A 131 16.20 18.62 36.32
C ASP A 131 14.96 18.61 35.39
N THR A 132 15.06 17.91 34.25
CA THR A 132 14.00 17.85 33.23
C THR A 132 13.82 16.42 32.72
N SER A 133 12.56 16.01 32.55
CA SER A 133 12.22 14.78 31.84
C SER A 133 11.47 15.15 30.56
N GLY A 134 12.03 14.77 29.42
CA GLY A 134 11.38 14.90 28.11
C GLY A 134 10.89 13.54 27.63
N GLU A 135 9.71 13.54 27.03
CA GLU A 135 9.16 12.39 26.31
C GLU A 135 8.86 12.82 24.87
N ILE A 136 9.40 12.07 23.91
CA ILE A 136 9.04 12.22 22.50
C ILE A 136 8.28 10.96 22.09
N LYS A 137 7.07 11.16 21.58
CA LYS A 137 6.23 10.11 21.02
C LYS A 137 6.19 10.25 19.51
N TYR A 138 6.67 9.23 18.81
CA TYR A 138 6.54 9.11 17.37
C TYR A 138 5.38 8.18 17.04
N ARG A 139 4.62 8.54 16.01
CA ARG A 139 3.58 7.70 15.44
C ARG A 139 3.91 7.49 13.98
N LEU A 140 4.01 6.23 13.57
CA LEU A 140 4.26 5.83 12.20
C LEU A 140 3.07 5.02 11.73
N GLU A 141 2.52 5.41 10.59
CA GLU A 141 1.44 4.71 9.93
C GLU A 141 1.99 4.02 8.69
N MET A 142 1.65 2.75 8.56
CA MET A 142 2.16 1.89 7.50
C MET A 142 1.03 1.15 6.82
N ASN A 143 1.14 1.00 5.50
CA ASN A 143 0.26 0.14 4.73
C ASN A 143 1.04 -1.09 4.25
N SER A 144 0.38 -2.24 4.18
CA SER A 144 0.98 -3.40 3.52
C SER A 144 0.72 -3.37 2.02
N LEU A 145 1.79 -3.62 1.26
CA LEU A 145 1.80 -3.78 -0.18
C LEU A 145 1.42 -5.23 -0.54
N GLY A 146 0.19 -5.61 -0.24
CA GLY A 146 -0.46 -6.81 -0.79
C GLY A 146 0.30 -8.14 -0.71
N ARG A 147 -0.12 -9.09 -1.55
CA ARG A 147 0.40 -10.45 -1.57
C ARG A 147 1.69 -10.51 -2.39
N SER A 148 2.76 -10.98 -1.76
CA SER A 148 3.93 -11.51 -2.47
C SER A 148 3.51 -12.62 -3.44
N LEU A 149 4.27 -12.82 -4.52
CA LEU A 149 4.07 -13.92 -5.48
C LEU A 149 4.09 -15.30 -4.79
N PHE A 150 4.72 -15.40 -3.62
CA PHE A 150 4.78 -16.61 -2.82
C PHE A 150 3.83 -16.50 -1.62
N ALA A 151 2.90 -17.46 -1.51
CA ALA A 151 1.86 -17.50 -0.48
C ALA A 151 2.37 -17.51 0.98
N SER A 152 3.65 -17.84 1.19
CA SER A 152 4.29 -17.92 2.50
C SER A 152 5.18 -16.72 2.85
N SER A 153 5.32 -15.75 1.95
CA SER A 153 6.15 -14.57 2.23
C SER A 153 5.43 -13.58 3.14
N PRO A 154 6.14 -12.94 4.09
CA PRO A 154 5.56 -11.86 4.88
C PRO A 154 5.15 -10.69 3.98
N PRO A 155 4.12 -9.92 4.35
CA PRO A 155 3.75 -8.71 3.63
C PRO A 155 4.90 -7.70 3.66
N VAL A 156 5.06 -6.96 2.57
CA VAL A 156 5.92 -5.78 2.56
C VAL A 156 5.13 -4.62 3.13
N TRP A 157 5.66 -3.96 4.15
CA TRP A 157 5.10 -2.75 4.75
C TRP A 157 5.77 -1.52 4.17
N GLN A 158 5.00 -0.46 4.00
CA GLN A 158 5.48 0.86 3.56
C GLN A 158 5.03 1.92 4.56
N ILE A 159 5.96 2.77 5.01
CA ILE A 159 5.64 3.96 5.79
C ILE A 159 4.91 4.96 4.89
N VAL A 160 3.68 5.31 5.26
CA VAL A 160 2.85 6.27 4.51
C VAL A 160 2.69 7.61 5.24
N TRP A 161 2.91 7.63 6.55
CA TRP A 161 2.88 8.86 7.34
C TRP A 161 3.67 8.72 8.63
N VAL A 162 4.30 9.82 9.07
CA VAL A 162 5.00 9.90 10.35
C VAL A 162 4.71 11.22 11.03
N GLY A 163 4.47 11.17 12.33
CA GLY A 163 4.33 12.35 13.17
C GLY A 163 5.08 12.20 14.49
N SER A 164 5.46 13.33 15.07
CA SER A 164 6.08 13.43 16.40
C SER A 164 5.28 14.33 17.33
N GLN A 165 5.21 13.95 18.59
CA GLN A 165 4.63 14.73 19.67
C GLN A 165 5.67 14.83 20.79
N ILE A 166 5.92 16.05 21.27
CA ILE A 166 6.90 16.31 22.33
C ILE A 166 6.16 16.72 23.59
N SER A 167 6.45 16.06 24.70
CA SER A 167 5.95 16.38 26.04
C SER A 167 7.13 16.68 26.96
N CYS A 168 7.16 17.88 27.56
CA CYS A 168 8.15 18.26 28.54
C CYS A 168 7.52 18.35 29.93
N ARG A 169 8.21 17.84 30.95
CA ARG A 169 7.83 18.05 32.35
C ARG A 169 8.96 18.78 33.07
N ASN A 170 8.70 20.04 33.45
CA ASN A 170 9.53 20.75 34.42
C ASN A 170 9.01 20.47 35.83
N GLY A 171 9.93 20.38 36.80
CA GLY A 171 9.70 19.84 38.14
C GLY A 171 8.55 20.42 38.96
N ASN A 172 7.87 21.49 38.53
CA ASN A 172 6.78 22.14 39.26
C ASN A 172 5.57 22.60 38.40
N GLN A 173 5.41 22.18 37.14
CA GLN A 173 4.26 22.62 36.31
C GLN A 173 3.49 21.46 35.65
N PRO A 174 2.14 21.55 35.55
CA PRO A 174 1.33 20.59 34.80
C PRO A 174 1.59 20.70 33.30
N LEU A 175 1.35 19.59 32.60
CA LEU A 175 1.65 19.33 31.20
C LEU A 175 1.18 20.48 30.27
N GLY A 176 2.10 21.36 29.90
CA GLY A 176 1.88 22.47 28.96
C GLY A 176 2.06 22.02 27.50
N ASN A 177 1.33 22.67 26.60
CA ASN A 177 1.11 22.29 25.20
C ASN A 177 2.34 21.83 24.37
N LEU A 178 2.04 20.90 23.45
CA LEU A 178 2.90 19.91 22.79
C LEU A 178 3.85 20.41 21.68
N THR A 179 4.42 21.61 21.79
CA THR A 179 5.28 22.17 20.71
C THR A 179 6.60 22.79 21.17
N GLN A 180 6.94 22.69 22.46
CA GLN A 180 8.16 23.31 22.98
C GLN A 180 9.36 22.34 23.01
N ARG A 181 10.53 22.83 22.60
CA ARG A 181 11.81 22.15 22.80
C ARG A 181 12.05 22.10 24.32
N CYS A 182 12.30 20.92 24.87
CA CYS A 182 12.64 20.81 26.29
C CYS A 182 14.08 21.33 26.45
N ASP A 183 14.21 22.58 26.89
CA ASP A 183 15.49 23.19 27.26
C ASP A 183 15.82 22.91 28.73
#